data_AF-A0A081B4G2-F1
#
_entry.id   AF-A0A081B4G2-F1
#
_cell.length_a   1.000
_cell.length_b   1.000
_cell.length_c   1.000
_cell.angle_alpha   90.00
_cell.angle_beta   90.00
_cell.angle_gamma   90.00
#
_symmetry.space_group_name_H-M   'P 1'
#
loop_
_entity.id
_entity.type
_entity.pdbx_description
1 polymer ?
#
loop_
_entity_poly.entity_id
_entity_poly.type
_entity_poly.pdbx_seq_one_letter_code
_entity_poly.pdbx_strand_id
1 'polypeptide(L)'
;MNICGATKCLTVSEEDMSSSDHDAATVDASMEDAARQTGIRRNLSGDQVRSACTSANTKKANQSYLKGISTWIHASQPSPDTFFCEDGSLNLAMLSPQHFEDFLLYKINEGKLKVSTLSGYRSSIKDVYRQKRLDLPSEYLDDLKILYQGLKRVEAEDDQSGRSRRPGKEPLSYSLYTQLAKLTLALEDNGFLHLFLLTQWNLMCRSVSVETLHLTHLHCADDSVGCVLHKTKTNQEGSGPKDPRHIYANPLQPSCCWMLALGLYLASNPTLVHGKLFPGSIQKSRFSKTISSLLQDMTGKKVYGTHSIRKGVATFASSGSTGGPSIVSVCLRCGSSLGEMQDRYFRYESAGDQYLGRVVAGLPQNSSHFGELPPHFDDPLDDFVRKCTRNMFRVMAGDAHIAPVFQLCLASIAAHATFLRENLKSKHAVFMSYVFRNSDVLDQLTTLLNTGESTWMRPTGSLRTLNSIDSMLKLARR
;
A
#
# COMPACT_ATOMS: atom_id res chain seq x y z
N MET A 1 -41.34 14.45 50.60
CA MET A 1 -41.67 14.55 52.05
C MET A 1 -40.48 15.21 52.74
N ASN A 2 -40.67 16.45 53.24
CA ASN A 2 -40.28 16.95 54.58
C ASN A 2 -38.92 16.42 55.18
N ILE A 3 -37.95 17.20 55.69
CA ILE A 3 -37.85 18.56 56.27
C ILE A 3 -36.35 18.93 56.46
N CYS A 4 -36.02 20.25 56.47
CA CYS A 4 -34.90 20.99 57.13
C CYS A 4 -33.43 20.56 56.96
N GLY A 5 -32.44 21.46 57.01
CA GLY A 5 -32.47 22.87 57.36
C GLY A 5 -31.07 23.50 57.36
N ALA A 6 -31.10 24.83 57.23
CA ALA A 6 -30.13 25.86 57.60
C ALA A 6 -28.62 25.53 57.79
N THR A 7 -27.86 26.15 56.91
CA THR A 7 -26.45 26.58 57.00
C THR A 7 -26.17 27.40 58.27
N LYS A 8 -25.02 27.15 58.92
CA LYS A 8 -24.24 28.20 59.60
C LYS A 8 -22.75 27.85 59.63
N CYS A 9 -21.96 28.76 59.08
CA CYS A 9 -20.50 28.81 59.08
C CYS A 9 -19.90 28.74 60.49
N LEU A 10 -18.68 28.21 60.59
CA LEU A 10 -17.58 28.74 61.41
C LEU A 10 -16.24 28.11 60.97
N THR A 11 -15.43 28.96 60.34
CA THR A 11 -13.95 29.08 60.36
C THR A 11 -13.09 27.89 60.78
N VAL A 12 -12.21 27.44 59.89
CA VAL A 12 -10.89 26.91 60.26
C VAL A 12 -9.81 27.50 59.35
N SER A 13 -8.79 27.99 60.04
CA SER A 13 -7.52 28.61 59.71
C SER A 13 -6.73 28.00 58.56
N GLU A 14 -6.04 28.87 57.83
CA GLU A 14 -4.82 28.56 57.08
C GLU A 14 -3.74 28.08 58.06
N GLU A 15 -3.15 26.91 57.80
CA GLU A 15 -1.70 26.65 57.85
C GLU A 15 -1.42 25.18 57.44
N ASP A 16 -0.39 25.03 56.60
CA ASP A 16 0.33 23.80 56.21
C ASP A 16 -0.33 22.77 55.27
N MET A 17 -0.02 22.90 53.97
CA MET A 17 0.41 21.79 53.10
C MET A 17 0.88 22.33 51.73
N SER A 18 2.11 22.81 51.69
CA SER A 18 2.84 23.10 50.45
C SER A 18 3.35 21.83 49.79
N SER A 19 3.08 21.67 48.48
CA SER A 19 3.94 21.15 47.41
C SER A 19 3.26 20.12 46.51
N SER A 20 2.84 20.53 45.30
CA SER A 20 2.99 19.76 44.02
C SER A 20 2.22 20.33 42.82
N ASP A 21 1.90 21.63 42.75
CA ASP A 21 1.12 22.21 41.62
C ASP A 21 1.97 22.83 40.49
N HIS A 22 3.30 22.70 40.53
CA HIS A 22 4.17 23.22 39.47
C HIS A 22 4.48 22.23 38.32
N ASP A 23 4.25 20.93 38.49
CA ASP A 23 4.54 19.95 37.43
C ASP A 23 3.37 19.73 36.47
N ALA A 24 2.12 19.90 36.91
CA ALA A 24 0.94 19.72 36.05
C ALA A 24 0.79 20.85 35.02
N ALA A 25 1.09 22.10 35.39
CA ALA A 25 1.00 23.25 34.51
C ALA A 25 2.09 23.28 33.42
N THR A 26 3.26 22.69 33.70
CA THR A 26 4.41 22.68 32.78
C THR A 26 4.25 21.61 31.69
N VAL A 27 3.57 20.50 32.00
CA VAL A 27 3.27 19.43 31.04
C VAL A 27 2.19 19.88 30.04
N ASP A 28 1.15 20.58 30.53
CA ASP A 28 0.05 21.08 29.68
C ASP A 28 0.51 22.18 28.71
N ALA A 29 1.36 23.10 29.18
CA ALA A 29 1.99 24.11 28.32
C ALA A 29 2.93 23.50 27.27
N SER A 30 3.63 22.40 27.59
CA SER A 30 4.50 21.70 26.63
C SER A 30 3.71 20.90 25.57
N MET A 31 2.52 20.41 25.92
CA MET A 31 1.60 19.75 24.97
C MET A 31 0.92 20.76 24.04
N GLU A 32 0.57 21.95 24.54
CA GLU A 32 0.09 23.06 23.69
C GLU A 32 1.17 23.60 22.75
N ASP A 33 2.44 23.71 23.18
CA ASP A 33 3.54 24.14 22.31
C ASP A 33 3.95 23.07 21.28
N ALA A 34 3.87 21.77 21.63
CA ALA A 34 4.02 20.68 20.68
C ALA A 34 2.87 20.62 19.65
N ALA A 35 1.65 20.95 20.07
CA ALA A 35 0.51 21.10 19.16
C ALA A 35 0.64 22.35 18.25
N ARG A 36 1.27 23.43 18.74
CA ARG A 36 1.57 24.63 17.93
C ARG A 36 2.70 24.42 16.92
N GLN A 37 3.67 23.54 17.19
CA GLN A 37 4.79 23.28 16.28
C GLN A 37 4.47 22.33 15.10
N THR A 38 3.32 21.64 15.10
CA THR A 38 2.92 20.75 13.98
C THR A 38 1.98 21.40 12.97
N GLY A 39 1.58 22.65 13.19
CA GLY A 39 0.71 23.41 12.32
C GLY A 39 1.43 24.41 11.40
N ILE A 40 2.37 23.98 10.56
CA ILE A 40 2.74 24.83 9.41
C ILE A 40 1.50 24.92 8.52
N ARG A 41 0.68 25.96 8.71
CA ARG A 41 -0.36 26.33 7.74
C ARG A 41 0.34 26.53 6.41
N ARG A 42 0.17 25.57 5.50
CA ARG A 42 0.59 25.73 4.11
C ARG A 42 -0.17 26.93 3.54
N ASN A 43 0.52 28.04 3.32
CA ASN A 43 -0.01 29.13 2.51
C ASN A 43 -0.08 28.65 1.05
N LEU A 44 -1.25 28.15 0.68
CA LEU A 44 -1.53 27.67 -0.68
C LEU A 44 -2.07 28.82 -1.53
N SER A 45 -1.46 29.05 -2.69
CA SER A 45 -2.02 29.91 -3.73
C SER A 45 -3.14 29.20 -4.50
N GLY A 46 -4.04 29.96 -5.12
CA GLY A 46 -5.10 29.41 -5.97
C GLY A 46 -4.57 28.51 -7.09
N ASP A 47 -3.39 28.82 -7.64
CA ASP A 47 -2.75 27.99 -8.66
C ASP A 47 -2.19 26.70 -8.10
N GLN A 48 -1.60 26.71 -6.89
CA GLN A 48 -1.17 25.49 -6.22
C GLN A 48 -2.36 24.55 -6.00
N VAL A 49 -3.51 25.07 -5.55
CA VAL A 49 -4.74 24.29 -5.33
C VAL A 49 -5.30 23.74 -6.64
N ARG A 50 -5.48 24.58 -7.66
CA ARG A 50 -5.95 24.13 -8.99
C ARG A 50 -5.02 23.08 -9.60
N SER A 51 -3.71 23.24 -9.42
CA SER A 51 -2.73 22.30 -9.93
C SER A 51 -2.74 20.96 -9.17
N ALA A 52 -3.32 20.90 -7.96
CA ALA A 52 -3.43 19.66 -7.17
C ALA A 52 -4.48 18.69 -7.73
N CYS A 53 -5.43 19.17 -8.55
CA CYS A 53 -6.40 18.33 -9.26
C CYS A 53 -5.76 17.30 -10.21
N THR A 54 -4.48 17.50 -10.57
CA THR A 54 -3.72 16.59 -11.42
C THR A 54 -2.47 16.10 -10.69
N SER A 55 -2.33 14.77 -10.56
CA SER A 55 -1.17 14.19 -9.87
C SER A 55 0.15 14.55 -10.58
N ALA A 56 1.26 14.66 -9.84
CA ALA A 56 2.57 14.96 -10.42
C ALA A 56 3.00 13.95 -11.51
N ASN A 57 2.64 12.67 -11.36
CA ASN A 57 2.90 11.65 -12.37
C ASN A 57 2.06 11.87 -13.64
N THR A 58 0.79 12.30 -13.49
CA THR A 58 -0.07 12.65 -14.61
C THR A 58 0.47 13.87 -15.35
N LYS A 59 0.94 14.91 -14.63
CA LYS A 59 1.59 16.08 -15.25
C LYS A 59 2.81 15.68 -16.08
N LYS A 60 3.70 14.83 -15.53
CA LYS A 60 4.87 14.31 -16.25
C LYS A 60 4.47 13.47 -17.47
N ALA A 61 3.43 12.65 -17.35
CA ALA A 61 2.92 11.87 -18.47
C ALA A 61 2.36 12.78 -19.57
N ASN A 62 1.54 13.77 -19.21
CA ASN A 62 0.98 14.76 -20.15
C ASN A 62 2.10 15.51 -20.87
N GLN A 63 3.12 15.98 -20.15
CA GLN A 63 4.30 16.61 -20.77
C GLN A 63 5.00 15.68 -21.77
N SER A 64 5.15 14.40 -21.44
CA SER A 64 5.74 13.41 -22.36
C SER A 64 4.90 13.19 -23.61
N TYR A 65 3.57 13.15 -23.48
CA TYR A 65 2.67 13.02 -24.62
C TYR A 65 2.70 14.28 -25.51
N LEU A 66 2.64 15.46 -24.90
CA LEU A 66 2.71 16.73 -25.63
C LEU A 66 4.03 16.86 -26.38
N LYS A 67 5.17 16.50 -25.77
CA LYS A 67 6.46 16.45 -26.45
C LYS A 67 6.43 15.53 -27.68
N GLY A 68 5.76 14.38 -27.59
CA GLY A 68 5.59 13.47 -28.72
C GLY A 68 4.82 14.09 -29.89
N ILE A 69 3.82 14.93 -29.60
CA ILE A 69 3.07 15.71 -30.61
C ILE A 69 3.98 16.80 -31.18
N SER A 70 4.66 17.58 -30.34
CA SER A 70 5.58 18.64 -30.79
C SER A 70 6.67 18.11 -31.70
N THR A 71 7.27 16.96 -31.38
CA THR A 71 8.27 16.31 -32.24
C THR A 71 7.71 15.92 -33.59
N TRP A 72 6.48 15.42 -33.64
CA TRP A 72 5.83 15.11 -34.92
C TRP A 72 5.51 16.38 -35.72
N ILE A 73 5.04 17.46 -35.07
CA ILE A 73 4.78 18.73 -35.74
C ILE A 73 6.04 19.24 -36.43
N HIS A 74 7.16 19.33 -35.72
CA HIS A 74 8.43 19.76 -36.30
C HIS A 74 8.93 18.86 -37.44
N ALA A 75 8.61 17.57 -37.41
CA ALA A 75 9.06 16.61 -38.40
C ALA A 75 8.16 16.52 -39.64
N SER A 76 6.87 16.85 -39.53
CA SER A 76 5.87 16.51 -40.54
C SER A 76 5.05 17.70 -41.06
N GLN A 77 5.04 18.83 -40.36
CA GLN A 77 4.22 19.98 -40.77
C GLN A 77 5.03 20.99 -41.59
N PRO A 78 4.48 21.57 -42.68
CA PRO A 78 5.20 22.50 -43.56
C PRO A 78 5.64 23.81 -42.89
N SER A 79 4.92 24.27 -41.85
CA SER A 79 5.21 25.51 -41.12
C SER A 79 5.08 25.27 -39.61
N PRO A 80 6.00 24.51 -39.01
CA PRO A 80 5.83 23.95 -37.67
C PRO A 80 5.76 25.04 -36.59
N ASP A 81 6.45 26.16 -36.77
CA ASP A 81 6.48 27.25 -35.78
C ASP A 81 5.10 27.89 -35.55
N THR A 82 4.22 27.86 -36.56
CA THR A 82 2.84 28.39 -36.43
C THR A 82 1.98 27.61 -35.43
N PHE A 83 2.34 26.36 -35.15
CA PHE A 83 1.65 25.48 -34.21
C PHE A 83 2.06 25.70 -32.75
N PHE A 84 2.94 26.66 -32.47
CA PHE A 84 3.40 26.98 -31.11
C PHE A 84 3.12 28.45 -30.78
N CYS A 85 2.74 28.70 -29.53
CA CYS A 85 2.67 30.04 -28.96
C CYS A 85 4.09 30.51 -28.59
N GLU A 86 4.25 31.80 -28.28
CA GLU A 86 5.55 32.39 -27.87
C GLU A 86 6.15 31.73 -26.63
N ASP A 87 5.30 31.18 -25.74
CA ASP A 87 5.71 30.44 -24.54
C ASP A 87 6.13 28.98 -24.83
N GLY A 88 6.13 28.56 -26.09
CA GLY A 88 6.42 27.21 -26.54
C GLY A 88 5.28 26.19 -26.32
N SER A 89 4.12 26.63 -25.82
CA SER A 89 2.93 25.78 -25.71
C SER A 89 2.27 25.56 -27.07
N LEU A 90 1.48 24.49 -27.21
CA LEU A 90 0.76 24.22 -28.46
C LEU A 90 -0.28 25.33 -28.72
N ASN A 91 -0.25 25.86 -29.94
CA ASN A 91 -1.26 26.78 -30.45
C ASN A 91 -2.50 25.98 -30.90
N LEU A 92 -3.52 25.96 -30.03
CA LEU A 92 -4.75 25.19 -30.26
C LEU A 92 -5.61 25.75 -31.39
N ALA A 93 -5.41 27.01 -31.81
CA ALA A 93 -6.10 27.58 -32.96
C ALA A 93 -5.61 26.97 -34.29
N MET A 94 -4.34 26.54 -34.33
CA MET A 94 -3.73 25.93 -35.51
C MET A 94 -3.81 24.40 -35.49
N LEU A 95 -3.76 23.79 -34.30
CA LEU A 95 -3.85 22.34 -34.14
C LEU A 95 -5.30 21.82 -34.26
N SER A 96 -5.77 21.69 -35.50
CA SER A 96 -7.08 21.13 -35.83
C SER A 96 -7.25 19.64 -35.41
N PRO A 97 -8.50 19.14 -35.30
CA PRO A 97 -8.78 17.72 -35.10
C PRO A 97 -8.14 16.81 -36.16
N GLN A 98 -8.12 17.25 -37.43
CA GLN A 98 -7.50 16.49 -38.53
C GLN A 98 -6.00 16.29 -38.32
N HIS A 99 -5.26 17.34 -37.94
CA HIS A 99 -3.84 17.20 -37.62
C HIS A 99 -3.62 16.21 -36.47
N PHE A 100 -4.51 16.21 -35.48
CA PHE A 100 -4.40 15.26 -34.38
C PHE A 100 -4.70 13.82 -34.83
N GLU A 101 -5.67 13.61 -35.71
CA GLU A 101 -5.91 12.32 -36.34
C GLU A 101 -4.70 11.82 -37.14
N ASP A 102 -4.11 12.68 -37.99
CA ASP A 102 -2.92 12.37 -38.77
C ASP A 102 -1.75 11.96 -37.86
N PHE A 103 -1.58 12.66 -36.73
CA PHE A 103 -0.61 12.28 -35.71
C PHE A 103 -0.88 10.89 -35.11
N LEU A 104 -2.13 10.58 -34.78
CA LEU A 104 -2.49 9.27 -34.22
C LEU A 104 -2.25 8.14 -35.23
N LEU A 105 -2.60 8.37 -36.50
CA LEU A 105 -2.35 7.43 -37.60
C LEU A 105 -0.86 7.25 -37.86
N TYR A 106 -0.08 8.34 -37.86
CA TYR A 106 1.38 8.26 -37.92
C TYR A 106 1.93 7.36 -36.80
N LYS A 107 1.47 7.57 -35.56
CA LYS A 107 1.94 6.79 -34.40
C LYS A 107 1.52 5.32 -34.39
N ILE A 108 0.33 4.98 -34.89
CA ILE A 108 -0.08 3.57 -34.97
C ILE A 108 0.64 2.86 -36.12
N ASN A 109 0.88 3.55 -37.23
CA ASN A 109 1.57 3.05 -38.42
C ASN A 109 3.08 2.87 -38.21
N GLU A 110 3.71 3.63 -37.31
CA GLU A 110 5.09 3.35 -36.84
C GLU A 110 5.22 1.94 -36.23
N GLY A 111 4.11 1.29 -35.89
CA GLY A 111 4.06 -0.09 -35.45
C GLY A 111 4.50 -0.33 -34.00
N LYS A 112 4.83 0.74 -33.26
CA LYS A 112 5.43 0.65 -31.92
C LYS A 112 4.44 0.77 -30.77
N LEU A 113 3.20 1.22 -31.02
CA LEU A 113 2.24 1.59 -29.99
C LEU A 113 0.93 0.80 -30.09
N LYS A 114 0.15 0.80 -28.99
CA LYS A 114 -1.23 0.31 -28.91
C LYS A 114 -2.22 1.46 -28.81
N VAL A 115 -3.48 1.19 -29.14
CA VAL A 115 -4.55 2.18 -29.08
C VAL A 115 -4.80 2.69 -27.64
N SER A 116 -4.48 1.88 -26.63
CA SER A 116 -4.51 2.32 -25.23
C SER A 116 -3.51 3.44 -24.93
N THR A 117 -2.32 3.43 -25.55
CA THR A 117 -1.33 4.51 -25.42
C THR A 117 -1.80 5.78 -26.14
N LEU A 118 -2.46 5.63 -27.29
CA LEU A 118 -3.05 6.76 -28.03
C LEU A 118 -4.03 7.57 -27.16
N SER A 119 -4.81 6.88 -26.32
CA SER A 119 -5.77 7.51 -25.40
C SER A 119 -5.10 8.48 -24.41
N GLY A 120 -3.80 8.30 -24.12
CA GLY A 120 -2.99 9.22 -23.32
C GLY A 120 -2.75 10.56 -24.02
N TYR A 121 -2.48 10.56 -25.33
CA TYR A 121 -2.37 11.78 -26.14
C TYR A 121 -3.71 12.52 -26.17
N ARG A 122 -4.83 11.81 -26.39
CA ARG A 122 -6.17 12.42 -26.35
C ARG A 122 -6.44 13.10 -25.00
N SER A 123 -6.11 12.41 -23.91
CA SER A 123 -6.28 12.97 -22.55
C SER A 123 -5.41 14.19 -22.32
N SER A 124 -4.19 14.21 -22.88
CA SER A 124 -3.26 15.33 -22.76
C SER A 124 -3.73 16.56 -23.54
N ILE A 125 -4.24 16.38 -24.76
CA ILE A 125 -4.83 17.50 -25.53
C ILE A 125 -6.04 18.08 -24.79
N LYS A 126 -6.95 17.23 -24.29
CA LYS A 126 -8.08 17.70 -23.46
C LYS A 126 -7.61 18.49 -22.22
N ASP A 127 -6.50 18.08 -21.61
CA ASP A 127 -5.89 18.77 -20.49
C ASP A 127 -5.36 20.17 -20.88
N VAL A 128 -4.78 20.33 -22.08
CA VAL A 128 -4.35 21.65 -22.59
C VAL A 128 -5.54 22.58 -22.81
N TYR A 129 -6.61 22.10 -23.46
CA TYR A 129 -7.86 22.88 -23.62
C TYR A 129 -8.40 23.34 -22.27
N ARG A 130 -8.48 22.42 -21.29
CA ARG A 130 -8.91 22.74 -19.93
C ARG A 130 -8.01 23.78 -19.25
N GLN A 131 -6.69 23.67 -19.39
CA GLN A 131 -5.73 24.61 -18.80
C GLN A 131 -5.84 26.01 -19.43
N LYS A 132 -6.04 26.10 -20.75
CA LYS A 132 -6.27 27.36 -21.48
C LYS A 132 -7.71 27.89 -21.32
N ARG A 133 -8.59 27.17 -20.61
CA ARG A 133 -10.02 27.49 -20.42
C ARG A 133 -10.76 27.68 -21.75
N LEU A 134 -10.45 26.83 -22.72
CA LEU A 134 -11.09 26.81 -24.03
C LEU A 134 -12.05 25.63 -24.11
N ASP A 135 -13.16 25.81 -24.82
CA ASP A 135 -14.09 24.73 -25.12
C ASP A 135 -13.46 23.72 -26.07
N LEU A 136 -13.74 22.44 -25.82
CA LEU A 136 -13.25 21.38 -26.68
C LEU A 136 -14.13 21.31 -27.95
N PRO A 137 -13.56 21.35 -29.17
CA PRO A 137 -14.35 21.26 -30.40
C PRO A 137 -15.17 19.96 -30.47
N SER A 138 -16.35 20.00 -31.08
CA SER A 138 -17.26 18.84 -31.20
C SER A 138 -16.65 17.67 -31.95
N GLU A 139 -15.80 17.95 -32.93
CA GLU A 139 -15.07 16.96 -33.74
C GLU A 139 -14.10 16.12 -32.86
N TYR A 140 -13.56 16.71 -31.79
CA TYR A 140 -12.74 15.98 -30.80
C TYR A 140 -13.57 15.02 -29.93
N LEU A 141 -14.89 15.19 -29.89
CA LEU A 141 -15.80 14.37 -29.10
C LEU A 141 -16.28 13.16 -29.90
N ASP A 142 -16.88 13.38 -31.07
CA ASP A 142 -17.61 12.35 -31.81
C ASP A 142 -16.74 11.63 -32.85
N ASP A 143 -16.04 12.35 -33.73
CA ASP A 143 -15.24 11.73 -34.79
C ASP A 143 -14.05 10.94 -34.24
N LEU A 144 -13.36 11.52 -33.24
CA LEU A 144 -12.31 10.77 -32.52
C LEU A 144 -12.86 9.55 -31.79
N LYS A 145 -14.12 9.55 -31.34
CA LYS A 145 -14.68 8.34 -30.70
C LYS A 145 -14.81 7.21 -31.72
N ILE A 146 -15.28 7.52 -32.93
CA ILE A 146 -15.38 6.59 -34.05
C ILE A 146 -14.00 6.09 -34.46
N LEU A 147 -13.03 6.99 -34.65
CA LEU A 147 -11.64 6.66 -34.98
C LEU A 147 -11.04 5.67 -33.96
N TYR A 148 -11.15 5.96 -32.66
CA TYR A 148 -10.64 5.07 -31.62
C TYR A 148 -11.36 3.72 -31.58
N GLN A 149 -12.64 3.66 -31.96
CA GLN A 149 -13.35 2.39 -32.10
C GLN A 149 -12.85 1.60 -33.31
N GLY A 150 -12.62 2.26 -34.45
CA GLY A 150 -12.02 1.66 -35.64
C GLY A 150 -10.61 1.11 -35.38
N LEU A 151 -9.74 1.92 -34.77
CA LEU A 151 -8.38 1.52 -34.39
C LEU A 151 -8.37 0.30 -33.47
N LYS A 152 -9.32 0.21 -32.51
CA LYS A 152 -9.45 -0.97 -31.64
C LYS A 152 -9.84 -2.23 -32.41
N ARG A 153 -10.68 -2.12 -33.44
CA ARG A 153 -11.07 -3.26 -34.29
C ARG A 153 -9.92 -3.73 -35.15
N VAL A 154 -9.19 -2.82 -35.79
CA VAL A 154 -7.96 -3.14 -36.54
C VAL A 154 -6.93 -3.82 -35.64
N GLU A 155 -6.70 -3.28 -34.44
CA GLU A 155 -5.78 -3.91 -33.47
C GLU A 155 -6.24 -5.33 -33.08
N ALA A 156 -7.56 -5.56 -32.92
CA ALA A 156 -8.10 -6.87 -32.60
C ALA A 156 -7.96 -7.87 -33.77
N GLU A 157 -8.15 -7.44 -35.01
CA GLU A 157 -7.92 -8.24 -36.21
C GLU A 157 -6.43 -8.59 -36.38
N ASP A 158 -5.54 -7.63 -36.11
CA ASP A 158 -4.10 -7.87 -36.09
C ASP A 158 -3.72 -8.88 -34.99
N ASP A 159 -4.25 -8.72 -33.77
CA ASP A 159 -4.05 -9.66 -32.67
C ASP A 159 -4.55 -11.07 -33.04
N GLN A 160 -5.74 -11.19 -33.65
CA GLN A 160 -6.31 -12.46 -34.11
C GLN A 160 -5.49 -13.11 -35.24
N SER A 161 -4.91 -12.31 -36.13
CA SER A 161 -4.02 -12.77 -37.21
C SER A 161 -2.61 -13.15 -36.74
N GLY A 162 -2.35 -13.14 -35.43
CA GLY A 162 -1.05 -13.50 -34.86
C GLY A 162 -0.01 -12.37 -34.93
N ARG A 163 -0.38 -11.19 -35.43
CA ARG A 163 0.45 -9.96 -35.40
C ARG A 163 0.37 -9.27 -34.05
N SER A 164 0.10 -10.05 -33.00
CA SER A 164 -0.24 -9.52 -31.70
C SER A 164 0.94 -8.81 -31.05
N ARG A 165 0.68 -7.58 -30.64
CA ARG A 165 1.55 -6.85 -29.73
C ARG A 165 1.06 -7.22 -28.32
N ARG A 166 1.93 -7.77 -27.46
CA ARG A 166 1.62 -7.98 -26.02
C ARG A 166 2.17 -6.85 -25.14
N PRO A 167 1.61 -5.63 -25.14
CA PRO A 167 2.03 -4.61 -24.21
C PRO A 167 1.18 -4.64 -22.94
N GLY A 168 1.75 -4.03 -21.92
CA GLY A 168 1.26 -4.14 -20.56
C GLY A 168 2.03 -5.21 -19.81
N LYS A 169 2.16 -5.00 -18.51
CA LYS A 169 2.87 -5.93 -17.65
C LYS A 169 2.01 -7.17 -17.41
N GLU A 170 2.60 -8.36 -17.48
CA GLU A 170 1.92 -9.63 -17.17
C GLU A 170 1.60 -9.73 -15.67
N PRO A 171 0.52 -10.41 -15.26
CA PRO A 171 0.29 -10.72 -13.85
C PRO A 171 1.41 -11.59 -13.30
N LEU A 172 1.89 -11.26 -12.09
CA LEU A 172 2.85 -12.10 -11.39
C LEU A 172 2.13 -13.33 -10.84
N SER A 173 2.55 -14.55 -11.23
CA SER A 173 1.99 -15.75 -10.60
C SER A 173 2.34 -15.81 -9.12
N TYR A 174 1.53 -16.51 -8.32
CA TYR A 174 1.83 -16.69 -6.91
C TYR A 174 3.17 -17.43 -6.70
N SER A 175 3.46 -18.45 -7.51
CA SER A 175 4.75 -19.15 -7.48
C SER A 175 5.95 -18.24 -7.75
N LEU A 176 5.84 -17.32 -8.69
CA LEU A 176 6.90 -16.37 -8.98
C LEU A 176 7.02 -15.31 -7.88
N TYR A 177 5.90 -14.90 -7.28
CA TYR A 177 5.88 -14.06 -6.08
C TYR A 177 6.62 -14.70 -4.91
N THR A 178 6.37 -15.99 -4.60
CA THR A 178 7.03 -16.67 -3.48
C THR A 178 8.54 -16.84 -3.71
N GLN A 179 8.97 -17.14 -4.94
CA GLN A 179 10.38 -17.16 -5.30
C GLN A 179 11.03 -15.78 -5.15
N LEU A 180 10.36 -14.73 -5.64
CA LEU A 180 10.82 -13.36 -5.51
C LEU A 180 10.90 -12.91 -4.04
N ALA A 181 9.94 -13.34 -3.21
CA ALA A 181 9.93 -13.06 -1.78
C ALA A 181 11.15 -13.69 -1.08
N LYS A 182 11.47 -14.96 -1.37
CA LYS A 182 12.70 -15.62 -0.89
C LYS A 182 13.98 -14.90 -1.34
N LEU A 183 14.05 -14.52 -2.62
CA LEU A 183 15.22 -13.83 -3.15
C LEU A 183 15.41 -12.46 -2.49
N THR A 184 14.33 -11.67 -2.38
CA THR A 184 14.39 -10.34 -1.78
C THR A 184 14.68 -10.36 -0.29
N LEU A 185 14.26 -11.41 0.43
CA LEU A 185 14.58 -11.62 1.85
C LEU A 185 16.08 -11.69 2.10
N ALA A 186 16.83 -12.33 1.20
CA ALA A 186 18.27 -12.56 1.34
C ALA A 186 19.15 -11.40 0.85
N LEU A 187 18.55 -10.31 0.35
CA LEU A 187 19.31 -9.16 -0.15
C LEU A 187 19.90 -8.33 1.00
N GLU A 188 21.12 -7.83 0.79
CA GLU A 188 21.81 -6.95 1.73
C GLU A 188 21.36 -5.49 1.54
N ASP A 189 20.06 -5.24 1.62
CA ASP A 189 19.45 -3.91 1.45
C ASP A 189 18.64 -3.45 2.67
N ASN A 190 18.97 -4.04 3.83
CA ASN A 190 18.31 -3.85 5.13
C ASN A 190 16.81 -4.17 5.10
N GLY A 191 16.40 -5.16 4.28
CA GLY A 191 15.02 -5.62 4.17
C GLY A 191 14.09 -4.68 3.40
N PHE A 192 14.62 -3.64 2.75
CA PHE A 192 13.82 -2.65 2.04
C PHE A 192 12.99 -3.29 0.91
N LEU A 193 13.64 -4.01 0.00
CA LEU A 193 12.97 -4.57 -1.18
C LEU A 193 11.96 -5.65 -0.76
N HIS A 194 12.29 -6.43 0.26
CA HIS A 194 11.46 -7.48 0.80
C HIS A 194 10.16 -6.92 1.40
N LEU A 195 10.26 -5.99 2.35
CA LEU A 195 9.09 -5.39 2.97
C LEU A 195 8.24 -4.63 1.94
N PHE A 196 8.87 -3.89 1.01
CA PHE A 196 8.13 -3.14 -0.02
C PHE A 196 7.33 -4.09 -0.92
N LEU A 197 7.91 -5.21 -1.35
CA LEU A 197 7.24 -6.24 -2.15
C LEU A 197 6.03 -6.82 -1.42
N LEU A 198 6.24 -7.33 -0.20
CA LEU A 198 5.19 -7.95 0.61
C LEU A 198 4.11 -6.95 0.96
N THR A 199 4.46 -5.69 1.23
CA THR A 199 3.49 -4.62 1.50
C THR A 199 2.65 -4.31 0.27
N GLN A 200 3.27 -4.20 -0.92
CA GLN A 200 2.52 -3.96 -2.16
C GLN A 200 1.56 -5.13 -2.47
N TRP A 201 2.03 -6.36 -2.25
CA TRP A 201 1.23 -7.57 -2.45
C TRP A 201 0.05 -7.63 -1.49
N ASN A 202 0.31 -7.62 -0.17
CA ASN A 202 -0.72 -7.77 0.86
C ASN A 202 -1.74 -6.63 0.84
N LEU A 203 -1.30 -5.39 0.59
CA LEU A 203 -2.24 -4.26 0.45
C LEU A 203 -2.95 -4.23 -0.90
N MET A 204 -2.55 -5.03 -1.90
CA MET A 204 -3.08 -5.00 -3.27
C MET A 204 -3.08 -3.59 -3.89
N CYS A 205 -2.10 -2.77 -3.54
CA CYS A 205 -2.06 -1.35 -3.87
C CYS A 205 -1.02 -1.04 -4.95
N ARG A 206 -0.90 0.24 -5.32
CA ARG A 206 0.16 0.69 -6.22
C ARG A 206 1.44 0.94 -5.44
N SER A 207 2.59 0.79 -6.10
CA SER A 207 3.88 1.12 -5.53
C SER A 207 3.99 2.55 -5.01
N VAL A 208 3.28 3.52 -5.61
CA VAL A 208 3.21 4.89 -5.08
C VAL A 208 2.47 4.96 -3.73
N SER A 209 1.45 4.13 -3.52
CA SER A 209 0.74 4.07 -2.23
C SER A 209 1.64 3.50 -1.14
N VAL A 210 2.48 2.51 -1.48
CA VAL A 210 3.49 1.95 -0.57
C VAL A 210 4.56 2.98 -0.21
N GLU A 211 5.08 3.71 -1.20
CA GLU A 211 6.07 4.78 -0.99
C GLU A 211 5.57 5.88 -0.04
N THR A 212 4.25 6.14 -0.01
CA THR A 212 3.65 7.16 0.85
C THR A 212 3.13 6.62 2.18
N LEU A 213 3.38 5.36 2.52
CA LEU A 213 2.94 4.80 3.79
C LEU A 213 3.63 5.49 4.97
N HIS A 214 2.85 5.69 6.02
CA HIS A 214 3.27 6.22 7.30
C HIS A 214 3.04 5.16 8.37
N LEU A 215 3.87 5.12 9.42
CA LEU A 215 3.71 4.17 10.52
C LEU A 215 2.34 4.33 11.21
N THR A 216 1.85 5.56 11.34
CA THR A 216 0.51 5.88 11.87
C THR A 216 -0.65 5.34 11.05
N HIS A 217 -0.42 4.86 9.82
CA HIS A 217 -1.47 4.20 9.05
C HIS A 217 -1.71 2.76 9.52
N LEU A 218 -0.77 2.18 10.27
CA LEU A 218 -0.79 0.82 10.77
C LEU A 218 -1.35 0.79 12.18
N HIS A 219 -2.19 -0.20 12.46
CA HIS A 219 -2.72 -0.46 13.79
C HIS A 219 -2.93 -1.95 14.01
N CYS A 220 -2.95 -2.36 15.27
CA CYS A 220 -3.33 -3.72 15.62
C CYS A 220 -4.83 -3.91 15.38
N ALA A 221 -5.20 -4.99 14.69
CA ALA A 221 -6.59 -5.33 14.36
C ALA A 221 -6.80 -6.82 14.62
N ASP A 222 -7.12 -7.15 15.86
CA ASP A 222 -7.25 -8.52 16.38
C ASP A 222 -5.98 -9.35 16.07
N ASP A 223 -6.09 -10.36 15.19
CA ASP A 223 -5.00 -11.24 14.76
C ASP A 223 -4.30 -10.76 13.46
N SER A 224 -4.52 -9.51 13.08
CA SER A 224 -4.00 -8.90 11.87
C SER A 224 -3.47 -7.49 12.12
N VAL A 225 -2.81 -6.92 11.10
CA VAL A 225 -2.42 -5.51 11.09
C VAL A 225 -3.32 -4.76 10.12
N GLY A 226 -4.12 -3.84 10.65
CA GLY A 226 -4.94 -2.94 9.86
C GLY A 226 -4.11 -1.82 9.25
N CYS A 227 -4.28 -1.56 7.95
CA CYS A 227 -3.63 -0.44 7.26
C CYS A 227 -4.67 0.48 6.60
N VAL A 228 -4.69 1.76 6.98
CA VAL A 228 -5.60 2.77 6.40
C VAL A 228 -4.88 3.58 5.32
N LEU A 229 -5.42 3.58 4.11
CA LEU A 229 -4.90 4.42 3.02
C LEU A 229 -5.78 5.65 2.83
N HIS A 230 -5.29 6.82 3.26
CA HIS A 230 -6.03 8.09 3.11
C HIS A 230 -6.18 8.58 1.67
N LYS A 231 -5.37 8.06 0.74
CA LYS A 231 -5.49 8.35 -0.69
C LYS A 231 -5.36 7.08 -1.51
N THR A 232 -6.34 6.84 -2.37
CA THR A 232 -6.36 5.71 -3.31
C THR A 232 -6.72 6.21 -4.71
N LYS A 233 -6.70 5.34 -5.74
CA LYS A 233 -7.04 5.79 -7.12
C LYS A 233 -8.39 6.50 -7.16
N THR A 234 -9.36 5.90 -6.48
CA THR A 234 -10.77 6.25 -6.53
C THR A 234 -11.15 7.22 -5.42
N ASN A 235 -10.30 7.37 -4.39
CA ASN A 235 -10.45 8.34 -3.32
C ASN A 235 -9.24 9.30 -3.31
N GLN A 236 -9.15 10.20 -4.30
CA GLN A 236 -8.06 11.20 -4.38
C GLN A 236 -8.23 12.34 -3.36
N GLU A 237 -9.48 12.65 -3.02
CA GLU A 237 -9.85 13.69 -2.06
C GLU A 237 -9.71 13.24 -0.61
N GLY A 238 -9.74 11.93 -0.36
CA GLY A 238 -9.69 11.36 0.99
C GLY A 238 -10.99 11.52 1.77
N SER A 239 -12.07 11.95 1.11
CA SER A 239 -13.41 12.14 1.67
C SER A 239 -14.18 10.81 1.80
N GLY A 240 -13.80 9.79 1.04
CA GLY A 240 -14.39 8.45 1.15
C GLY A 240 -14.04 7.71 2.44
N PRO A 241 -14.75 6.59 2.73
CA PRO A 241 -14.53 5.77 3.91
C PRO A 241 -13.05 5.37 4.09
N LYS A 242 -12.59 5.38 5.35
CA LYS A 242 -11.20 5.07 5.72
C LYS A 242 -11.07 3.59 6.11
N ASP A 243 -11.56 2.72 5.24
CA ASP A 243 -11.65 1.29 5.51
C ASP A 243 -10.25 0.66 5.61
N PRO A 244 -9.95 -0.11 6.66
CA PRO A 244 -8.65 -0.74 6.82
C PRO A 244 -8.49 -1.93 5.89
N ARG A 245 -7.26 -2.13 5.43
CA ARG A 245 -6.83 -3.37 4.76
C ARG A 245 -6.11 -4.24 5.78
N HIS A 246 -6.66 -5.40 6.09
CA HIS A 246 -6.12 -6.32 7.09
C HIS A 246 -4.98 -7.15 6.48
N ILE A 247 -3.78 -7.02 7.03
CA ILE A 247 -2.59 -7.79 6.64
C ILE A 247 -2.37 -8.89 7.67
N TYR A 248 -2.22 -10.13 7.21
CA TYR A 248 -2.02 -11.30 8.06
C TYR A 248 -0.60 -11.83 7.99
N ALA A 249 -0.18 -12.53 9.05
CA ALA A 249 1.05 -13.29 9.05
C ALA A 249 0.87 -14.56 8.22
N ASN A 250 1.99 -15.10 7.75
CA ASN A 250 2.04 -16.44 7.19
C ASN A 250 3.19 -17.20 7.85
N PRO A 251 3.00 -17.72 9.08
CA PRO A 251 4.06 -18.42 9.80
C PRO A 251 4.50 -19.72 9.11
N LEU A 252 3.62 -20.31 8.28
CA LEU A 252 3.92 -21.52 7.50
C LEU A 252 4.92 -21.25 6.36
N GLN A 253 5.02 -20.00 5.91
CA GLN A 253 5.96 -19.60 4.88
C GLN A 253 6.66 -18.28 5.28
N PRO A 254 7.73 -18.35 6.10
CA PRO A 254 8.39 -17.18 6.67
C PRO A 254 8.82 -16.14 5.62
N SER A 255 9.30 -16.58 4.47
CA SER A 255 9.66 -15.69 3.33
C SER A 255 8.48 -14.88 2.76
N CYS A 256 7.23 -15.20 3.06
CA CYS A 256 6.06 -14.40 2.66
C CYS A 256 5.32 -13.78 3.86
N CYS A 257 5.83 -13.97 5.08
CA CYS A 257 5.23 -13.44 6.29
C CYS A 257 5.47 -11.94 6.41
N TRP A 258 4.41 -11.14 6.31
CA TRP A 258 4.53 -9.68 6.34
C TRP A 258 4.99 -9.16 7.71
N MET A 259 4.52 -9.74 8.82
CA MET A 259 4.95 -9.37 10.17
C MET A 259 6.46 -9.61 10.36
N LEU A 260 6.96 -10.76 9.88
CA LEU A 260 8.39 -11.03 9.90
C LEU A 260 9.14 -9.99 9.05
N ALA A 261 8.69 -9.72 7.83
CA ALA A 261 9.32 -8.74 6.95
C ALA A 261 9.37 -7.33 7.55
N LEU A 262 8.30 -6.91 8.24
CA LEU A 262 8.27 -5.62 8.94
C LEU A 262 9.29 -5.61 10.09
N GLY A 263 9.30 -6.66 10.92
CA GLY A 263 10.27 -6.81 12.00
C GLY A 263 11.72 -6.78 11.51
N LEU A 264 12.04 -7.51 10.44
CA LEU A 264 13.38 -7.54 9.87
C LEU A 264 13.81 -6.17 9.34
N TYR A 265 12.92 -5.45 8.66
CA TYR A 265 13.18 -4.11 8.17
C TYR A 265 13.47 -3.14 9.31
N LEU A 266 12.62 -3.11 10.34
CA LEU A 266 12.79 -2.22 11.48
C LEU A 266 14.06 -2.55 12.28
N ALA A 267 14.33 -3.83 12.52
CA ALA A 267 15.52 -4.30 13.21
C ALA A 267 16.81 -3.95 12.47
N SER A 268 16.77 -3.97 11.14
CA SER A 268 17.91 -3.63 10.26
C SER A 268 18.08 -2.12 10.05
N ASN A 269 17.13 -1.29 10.50
CA ASN A 269 17.16 0.16 10.37
C ASN A 269 16.86 0.85 11.72
N PRO A 270 17.74 0.70 12.73
CA PRO A 270 17.49 1.18 14.10
C PRO A 270 17.42 2.71 14.24
N THR A 271 17.85 3.45 13.22
CA THR A 271 17.77 4.92 13.15
C THR A 271 16.48 5.42 12.52
N LEU A 272 15.57 4.53 12.11
CA LEU A 272 14.26 4.91 11.59
C LEU A 272 13.46 5.63 12.68
N VAL A 273 13.05 6.85 12.37
CA VAL A 273 12.21 7.67 13.25
C VAL A 273 10.73 7.50 12.91
N HIS A 274 9.87 7.87 13.85
CA HIS A 274 8.43 7.91 13.61
C HIS A 274 8.12 8.79 12.40
N GLY A 275 7.33 8.28 11.45
CA GLY A 275 7.27 8.91 10.14
C GLY A 275 6.80 8.00 9.00
N LYS A 276 7.27 8.34 7.80
CA LYS A 276 7.15 7.47 6.61
C LYS A 276 7.79 6.12 6.89
N LEU A 277 7.09 5.03 6.55
CA LEU A 277 7.63 3.68 6.64
C LEU A 277 8.86 3.51 5.74
N PHE A 278 8.90 4.16 4.58
CA PHE A 278 10.04 4.20 3.68
C PHE A 278 10.52 5.64 3.50
N PRO A 279 11.50 6.11 4.29
CA PRO A 279 12.02 7.48 4.17
C PRO A 279 12.61 7.78 2.78
N GLY A 280 12.55 9.03 2.35
CA GLY A 280 13.04 9.48 1.03
C GLY A 280 11.93 9.80 0.03
N SER A 281 12.33 10.18 -1.19
CA SER A 281 11.44 10.72 -2.24
C SER A 281 11.45 9.91 -3.55
N ILE A 282 12.28 8.87 -3.63
CA ILE A 282 12.47 8.05 -4.85
C ILE A 282 12.34 6.54 -4.59
N GLN A 283 11.69 6.15 -3.48
CA GLN A 283 11.63 4.75 -3.05
C GLN A 283 10.86 3.87 -4.04
N LYS A 284 9.77 4.38 -4.63
CA LYS A 284 9.06 3.72 -5.73
C LYS A 284 10.00 3.48 -6.91
N SER A 285 10.83 4.45 -7.27
CA SER A 285 11.76 4.32 -8.40
C SER A 285 12.86 3.32 -8.10
N ARG A 286 13.42 3.33 -6.88
CA ARG A 286 14.41 2.35 -6.42
C ARG A 286 13.83 0.95 -6.50
N PHE A 287 12.68 0.73 -5.86
CA PHE A 287 11.95 -0.55 -5.90
C PHE A 287 11.67 -1.01 -7.33
N SER A 288 11.13 -0.12 -8.18
CA SER A 288 10.76 -0.46 -9.55
C SER A 288 11.95 -0.86 -10.42
N LYS A 289 13.12 -0.24 -10.26
CA LYS A 289 14.32 -0.58 -11.03
C LYS A 289 14.84 -1.95 -10.62
N THR A 290 15.02 -2.17 -9.31
CA THR A 290 15.58 -3.42 -8.80
C THR A 290 14.66 -4.59 -9.06
N ILE A 291 13.35 -4.46 -8.80
CA ILE A 291 12.40 -5.58 -9.01
C ILE A 291 12.27 -5.96 -10.49
N SER A 292 12.37 -4.99 -11.40
CA SER A 292 12.34 -5.26 -12.84
C SER A 292 13.60 -5.98 -13.31
N SER A 293 14.77 -5.65 -12.75
CA SER A 293 16.01 -6.40 -13.02
C SER A 293 15.89 -7.83 -12.53
N LEU A 294 15.54 -8.03 -11.25
CA LEU A 294 15.42 -9.37 -10.66
C LEU A 294 14.43 -10.25 -11.42
N LEU A 295 13.27 -9.72 -11.78
CA LEU A 295 12.29 -10.48 -12.55
C LEU A 295 12.77 -10.78 -13.97
N GLN A 296 13.53 -9.89 -14.59
CA GLN A 296 14.16 -10.17 -15.88
C GLN A 296 15.21 -11.27 -15.74
N ASP A 297 16.02 -11.25 -14.69
CA ASP A 297 17.05 -12.26 -14.44
C ASP A 297 16.42 -13.64 -14.14
N MET A 298 15.34 -13.68 -13.36
CA MET A 298 14.62 -14.91 -13.02
C MET A 298 13.85 -15.53 -14.20
N THR A 299 13.30 -14.70 -15.10
CA THR A 299 12.35 -15.17 -16.13
C THR A 299 12.85 -15.06 -17.56
N GLY A 300 13.95 -14.33 -17.78
CA GLY A 300 14.43 -13.93 -19.11
C GLY A 300 13.53 -12.90 -19.82
N LYS A 301 12.46 -12.41 -19.18
CA LYS A 301 11.42 -11.59 -19.83
C LYS A 301 11.31 -10.19 -19.23
N LYS A 302 11.27 -9.17 -20.09
CA LYS A 302 11.04 -7.76 -19.70
C LYS A 302 9.54 -7.40 -19.54
N VAL A 303 8.69 -8.40 -19.33
CA VAL A 303 7.23 -8.26 -19.24
C VAL A 303 6.74 -7.96 -17.82
N TYR A 304 7.62 -8.01 -16.82
CA TYR A 304 7.26 -7.79 -15.41
C TYR A 304 7.68 -6.42 -14.86
N GLY A 305 7.01 -5.97 -13.81
CA GLY A 305 7.32 -4.74 -13.07
C GLY A 305 6.33 -4.48 -11.94
N THR A 306 6.34 -3.30 -11.33
CA THR A 306 5.50 -3.01 -10.16
C THR A 306 3.99 -3.22 -10.39
N HIS A 307 3.51 -3.04 -11.62
CA HIS A 307 2.13 -3.33 -11.98
C HIS A 307 1.80 -4.84 -12.02
N SER A 308 2.78 -5.69 -12.31
CA SER A 308 2.64 -7.16 -12.31
C SER A 308 2.26 -7.69 -10.95
N ILE A 309 2.82 -7.13 -9.87
CA ILE A 309 2.55 -7.52 -8.48
C ILE A 309 1.05 -7.32 -8.19
N ARG A 310 0.53 -6.11 -8.45
CA ARG A 310 -0.88 -5.79 -8.21
C ARG A 310 -1.84 -6.60 -9.09
N LYS A 311 -1.48 -6.82 -10.36
CA LYS A 311 -2.27 -7.69 -11.26
C LYS A 311 -2.25 -9.14 -10.76
N GLY A 312 -1.07 -9.62 -10.38
CA GLY A 312 -0.82 -10.97 -9.88
C GLY A 312 -1.65 -11.29 -8.64
N VAL A 313 -1.57 -10.45 -7.61
CA VAL A 313 -2.36 -10.66 -6.39
C VAL A 313 -3.86 -10.57 -6.62
N ALA A 314 -4.33 -9.67 -7.50
CA ALA A 314 -5.74 -9.59 -7.84
C ALA A 314 -6.24 -10.87 -8.53
N THR A 315 -5.49 -11.37 -9.52
CA THR A 315 -5.79 -12.63 -10.22
C THR A 315 -5.70 -13.84 -9.29
N PHE A 316 -4.67 -13.88 -8.42
CA PHE A 316 -4.50 -14.94 -7.44
C PHE A 316 -5.68 -15.00 -6.47
N ALA A 317 -6.12 -13.84 -5.95
CA ALA A 317 -7.28 -13.78 -5.07
C ALA A 317 -8.58 -14.19 -5.79
N SER A 318 -8.86 -13.63 -6.97
CA SER A 318 -10.14 -13.84 -7.65
C SER A 318 -10.28 -15.21 -8.34
N SER A 319 -9.16 -15.82 -8.72
CA SER A 319 -9.16 -16.96 -9.66
C SER A 319 -8.14 -18.04 -9.33
N GLY A 320 -7.44 -17.93 -8.18
CA GLY A 320 -6.51 -18.95 -7.71
C GLY A 320 -7.17 -20.13 -6.99
N SER A 321 -8.48 -20.07 -6.74
CA SER A 321 -9.27 -21.07 -6.01
C SER A 321 -10.72 -21.06 -6.50
N THR A 322 -11.41 -22.18 -6.38
CA THR A 322 -12.86 -22.28 -6.62
C THR A 322 -13.69 -21.65 -5.49
N GLY A 323 -13.08 -21.39 -4.32
CA GLY A 323 -13.69 -20.71 -3.16
C GLY A 323 -13.09 -19.33 -2.88
N GLY A 324 -12.65 -18.61 -3.91
CA GLY A 324 -11.98 -17.31 -3.75
C GLY A 324 -12.86 -16.23 -3.10
N PRO A 325 -12.26 -15.13 -2.59
CA PRO A 325 -13.00 -13.99 -2.06
C PRO A 325 -13.94 -13.37 -3.10
N SER A 326 -14.97 -12.67 -2.63
CA SER A 326 -15.87 -11.96 -3.54
C SER A 326 -15.10 -10.96 -4.40
N ILE A 327 -15.51 -10.83 -5.67
CA ILE A 327 -14.92 -9.84 -6.58
C ILE A 327 -15.11 -8.42 -6.05
N VAL A 328 -16.16 -8.17 -5.26
CA VAL A 328 -16.40 -6.91 -4.56
C VAL A 328 -15.24 -6.60 -3.61
N SER A 329 -14.90 -7.53 -2.70
CA SER A 329 -13.79 -7.37 -1.76
C SER A 329 -12.47 -7.14 -2.50
N VAL A 330 -12.22 -7.90 -3.57
CA VAL A 330 -11.01 -7.77 -4.40
C VAL A 330 -10.91 -6.39 -5.05
N CYS A 331 -12.01 -5.89 -5.64
CA CYS A 331 -12.05 -4.60 -6.30
C CYS A 331 -11.92 -3.43 -5.31
N LEU A 332 -12.63 -3.48 -4.18
CA LEU A 332 -12.54 -2.48 -3.11
C LEU A 332 -11.11 -2.43 -2.54
N ARG A 333 -10.51 -3.59 -2.21
CA ARG A 333 -9.11 -3.67 -1.76
C ARG A 333 -8.14 -3.25 -2.86
N CYS A 334 -8.43 -3.44 -4.15
CA CYS A 334 -7.60 -2.90 -5.23
C CYS A 334 -7.71 -1.38 -5.40
N GLY A 335 -8.67 -0.72 -4.75
CA GLY A 335 -9.02 0.68 -5.01
C GLY A 335 -9.48 0.89 -6.45
N SER A 336 -10.28 -0.06 -6.95
CA SER A 336 -10.98 -0.01 -8.23
C SER A 336 -12.44 0.36 -7.99
N SER A 337 -13.07 1.07 -8.93
CA SER A 337 -14.53 1.25 -8.93
C SER A 337 -15.18 -0.07 -9.37
N LEU A 338 -16.32 -0.42 -8.76
CA LEU A 338 -17.17 -1.53 -9.17
C LEU A 338 -18.10 -1.13 -10.33
N GLY A 339 -18.14 0.16 -10.67
CA GLY A 339 -19.04 0.76 -11.64
C GLY A 339 -20.18 1.54 -10.98
N GLU A 340 -20.81 2.44 -11.73
CA GLU A 340 -21.76 3.44 -11.20
C GLU A 340 -22.98 2.86 -10.48
N MET A 341 -23.47 1.69 -10.88
CA MET A 341 -24.56 1.01 -10.15
C MET A 341 -24.03 0.24 -8.95
N GLN A 342 -22.99 -0.58 -9.15
CA GLN A 342 -22.49 -1.50 -8.12
C GLN A 342 -21.89 -0.76 -6.91
N ASP A 343 -21.23 0.38 -7.13
CA ASP A 343 -20.67 1.22 -6.05
C ASP A 343 -21.75 1.79 -5.10
N ARG A 344 -23.04 1.81 -5.51
CA ARG A 344 -24.14 2.25 -4.63
C ARG A 344 -24.58 1.18 -3.64
N TYR A 345 -24.51 -0.09 -4.04
CA TYR A 345 -25.09 -1.21 -3.29
C TYR A 345 -24.04 -2.04 -2.55
N PHE A 346 -22.85 -2.19 -3.13
CA PHE A 346 -21.81 -3.04 -2.56
C PHE A 346 -20.79 -2.19 -1.82
N ARG A 347 -20.74 -2.36 -0.50
CA ARG A 347 -19.87 -1.61 0.40
C ARG A 347 -18.77 -2.50 0.96
N TYR A 348 -17.76 -1.83 1.51
CA TYR A 348 -16.76 -2.51 2.30
C TYR A 348 -17.42 -3.17 3.51
N GLU A 349 -17.00 -4.40 3.78
CA GLU A 349 -17.31 -5.11 5.01
C GLU A 349 -16.02 -5.79 5.50
N SER A 350 -15.76 -5.68 6.80
CA SER A 350 -14.50 -6.13 7.41
C SER A 350 -14.27 -7.62 7.17
N ALA A 351 -15.30 -8.45 7.35
CA ALA A 351 -15.21 -9.90 7.14
C ALA A 351 -14.73 -10.26 5.72
N GLY A 352 -15.18 -9.51 4.70
CA GLY A 352 -14.77 -9.73 3.31
C GLY A 352 -13.31 -9.36 3.05
N ASP A 353 -12.83 -8.27 3.66
CA ASP A 353 -11.43 -7.85 3.58
C ASP A 353 -10.50 -8.74 4.42
N GLN A 354 -10.95 -9.20 5.58
CA GLN A 354 -10.24 -10.13 6.46
C GLN A 354 -10.01 -11.48 5.77
N TYR A 355 -11.08 -12.07 5.19
CA TYR A 355 -10.96 -13.30 4.39
C TYR A 355 -9.99 -13.12 3.22
N LEU A 356 -10.14 -12.03 2.46
CA LEU A 356 -9.22 -11.69 1.37
C LEU A 356 -7.78 -11.49 1.86
N GLY A 357 -7.60 -10.87 3.02
CA GLY A 357 -6.30 -10.66 3.66
C GLY A 357 -5.56 -11.97 3.93
N ARG A 358 -6.24 -12.97 4.47
CA ARG A 358 -5.69 -14.31 4.67
C ARG A 358 -5.34 -15.00 3.35
N VAL A 359 -6.22 -14.89 2.36
CA VAL A 359 -5.97 -15.45 1.01
C VAL A 359 -4.70 -14.85 0.43
N VAL A 360 -4.54 -13.52 0.42
CA VAL A 360 -3.36 -12.88 -0.17
C VAL A 360 -2.09 -13.04 0.67
N ALA A 361 -2.21 -13.26 1.98
CA ALA A 361 -1.08 -13.66 2.83
C ALA A 361 -0.55 -15.05 2.44
N GLY A 362 -1.35 -15.84 1.71
CA GLY A 362 -0.96 -17.16 1.22
C GLY A 362 -1.32 -18.29 2.16
N LEU A 363 -2.28 -18.07 3.07
CA LEU A 363 -2.75 -19.11 3.99
C LEU A 363 -3.60 -20.16 3.24
N PRO A 364 -3.49 -21.45 3.61
CA PRO A 364 -4.13 -22.56 2.90
C PRO A 364 -5.65 -22.62 3.14
N GLN A 365 -6.44 -22.04 2.23
CA GLN A 365 -7.91 -21.91 2.28
C GLN A 365 -8.69 -23.18 2.66
N ASN A 366 -8.21 -24.36 2.24
CA ASN A 366 -8.91 -25.63 2.43
C ASN A 366 -8.40 -26.42 3.64
N SER A 367 -7.80 -25.76 4.63
CA SER A 367 -7.29 -26.41 5.84
C SER A 367 -7.57 -25.56 7.09
N SER A 368 -7.47 -26.17 8.27
CA SER A 368 -7.58 -25.48 9.56
C SER A 368 -6.53 -24.35 9.70
N HIS A 369 -5.36 -24.54 9.10
CA HIS A 369 -4.28 -23.54 9.03
C HIS A 369 -4.64 -22.28 8.23
N PHE A 370 -5.82 -22.22 7.59
CA PHE A 370 -6.30 -20.93 7.08
C PHE A 370 -6.51 -19.92 8.21
N GLY A 371 -6.97 -20.39 9.37
CA GLY A 371 -7.17 -19.62 10.58
C GLY A 371 -5.92 -19.45 11.44
N GLU A 372 -4.73 -19.75 10.91
CA GLU A 372 -3.48 -19.65 11.68
C GLU A 372 -3.29 -18.22 12.21
N LEU A 373 -2.92 -18.11 13.48
CA LEU A 373 -2.62 -16.85 14.14
C LEU A 373 -1.19 -16.40 13.81
N PRO A 374 -0.89 -15.09 13.84
CA PRO A 374 0.50 -14.64 13.82
C PRO A 374 1.25 -15.23 15.03
N PRO A 375 2.57 -15.47 14.94
CA PRO A 375 3.37 -15.71 16.12
C PRO A 375 3.14 -14.58 17.13
N HIS A 376 2.80 -14.95 18.37
CA HIS A 376 2.48 -14.02 19.44
C HIS A 376 2.92 -14.61 20.78
N PHE A 377 3.06 -13.75 21.79
CA PHE A 377 3.41 -14.16 23.15
C PHE A 377 2.13 -14.53 23.93
N ASP A 378 2.27 -15.42 24.92
CA ASP A 378 1.16 -15.85 25.77
C ASP A 378 0.50 -14.68 26.50
N ASP A 379 1.31 -13.82 27.12
CA ASP A 379 0.86 -12.57 27.76
C ASP A 379 1.36 -11.36 26.97
N PRO A 380 0.47 -10.58 26.31
CA PRO A 380 0.86 -9.38 25.58
C PRO A 380 1.31 -8.23 26.50
N LEU A 381 1.02 -8.32 27.80
CA LEU A 381 1.39 -7.33 28.81
C LEU A 381 2.68 -7.68 29.55
N ASP A 382 3.30 -8.82 29.25
CA ASP A 382 4.55 -9.26 29.89
C ASP A 382 5.63 -8.16 29.80
N ASP A 383 6.19 -7.80 30.96
CA ASP A 383 7.13 -6.69 31.06
C ASP A 383 8.47 -6.98 30.37
N PHE A 384 8.90 -8.24 30.34
CA PHE A 384 10.10 -8.64 29.62
C PHE A 384 9.91 -8.51 28.11
N VAL A 385 8.78 -8.97 27.58
CA VAL A 385 8.38 -8.79 26.17
C VAL A 385 8.33 -7.30 25.82
N ARG A 386 7.64 -6.49 26.61
CA ARG A 386 7.52 -5.03 26.37
C ARG A 386 8.88 -4.34 26.38
N LYS A 387 9.76 -4.70 27.33
CA LYS A 387 11.13 -4.18 27.40
C LYS A 387 11.94 -4.59 26.17
N CYS A 388 11.89 -5.86 25.77
CA CYS A 388 12.58 -6.35 24.58
C CYS A 388 12.07 -5.68 23.31
N THR A 389 10.76 -5.45 23.19
CA THR A 389 10.15 -4.82 22.03
C THR A 389 10.63 -3.37 21.88
N ARG A 390 10.68 -2.60 22.98
CA ARG A 390 11.24 -1.23 22.98
C ARG A 390 12.72 -1.19 22.63
N ASN A 391 13.51 -2.15 23.13
CA ASN A 391 14.94 -2.24 22.85
C ASN A 391 15.22 -2.63 21.39
N MET A 392 14.39 -3.52 20.83
CA MET A 392 14.50 -3.98 19.45
C MET A 392 14.05 -2.91 18.46
N PHE A 393 12.94 -2.23 18.74
CA PHE A 393 12.30 -1.28 17.84
C PHE A 393 12.23 0.11 18.47
N ARG A 394 13.33 0.86 18.41
CA ARG A 394 13.42 2.21 19.00
C ARG A 394 12.37 3.20 18.49
N VAL A 395 11.85 2.97 17.28
CA VAL A 395 10.75 3.73 16.69
C VAL A 395 9.47 3.74 17.55
N MET A 396 9.36 2.82 18.51
CA MET A 396 8.29 2.75 19.51
C MET A 396 8.27 3.86 20.55
N ALA A 397 9.40 4.54 20.77
CA ALA A 397 9.56 5.38 21.95
C ALA A 397 8.53 6.52 22.09
N GLY A 398 7.79 6.85 21.03
CA GLY A 398 6.77 7.89 21.04
C GLY A 398 5.34 7.45 20.68
N ASP A 399 5.05 6.16 20.47
CA ASP A 399 3.72 5.74 20.00
C ASP A 399 3.25 4.41 20.63
N ALA A 400 2.32 4.51 21.59
CA ALA A 400 1.69 3.37 22.24
C ALA A 400 0.72 2.60 21.31
N HIS A 401 0.18 3.23 20.27
CA HIS A 401 -0.80 2.64 19.38
C HIS A 401 -0.22 1.53 18.50
N ILE A 402 1.03 1.71 18.06
CA ILE A 402 1.73 0.75 17.19
C ILE A 402 2.44 -0.36 17.98
N ALA A 403 2.56 -0.23 19.30
CA ALA A 403 3.31 -1.17 20.13
C ALA A 403 2.89 -2.63 19.98
N PRO A 404 1.59 -2.98 19.91
CA PRO A 404 1.18 -4.38 19.72
C PRO A 404 1.62 -4.94 18.35
N VAL A 405 1.63 -4.12 17.29
CA VAL A 405 2.12 -4.55 15.97
C VAL A 405 3.58 -4.96 16.03
N PHE A 406 4.38 -4.22 16.80
CA PHE A 406 5.80 -4.54 16.97
C PHE A 406 6.05 -5.72 17.89
N GLN A 407 5.17 -5.99 18.87
CA GLN A 407 5.22 -7.25 19.62
C GLN A 407 4.99 -8.45 18.69
N LEU A 408 4.04 -8.37 17.75
CA LEU A 408 3.85 -9.40 16.72
C LEU A 408 5.08 -9.55 15.81
N CYS A 409 5.74 -8.44 15.46
CA CYS A 409 6.99 -8.48 14.72
C CYS A 409 8.11 -9.17 15.53
N LEU A 410 8.23 -8.87 16.82
CA LEU A 410 9.21 -9.47 17.71
C LEU A 410 8.97 -10.99 17.85
N ALA A 411 7.72 -11.38 18.10
CA ALA A 411 7.32 -12.77 18.18
C ALA A 411 7.60 -13.51 16.86
N SER A 412 7.33 -12.88 15.71
CA SER A 412 7.64 -13.46 14.40
C SER A 412 9.14 -13.66 14.20
N ILE A 413 9.99 -12.74 14.67
CA ILE A 413 11.45 -12.89 14.62
C ILE A 413 11.90 -14.07 15.49
N ALA A 414 11.39 -14.17 16.72
CA ALA A 414 11.74 -15.25 17.64
C ALA A 414 11.32 -16.62 17.07
N ALA A 415 10.06 -16.73 16.63
CA ALA A 415 9.51 -17.96 16.05
C ALA A 415 10.24 -18.44 14.79
N HIS A 416 10.88 -17.52 14.05
CA HIS A 416 11.58 -17.83 12.81
C HIS A 416 13.10 -17.68 12.92
N ALA A 417 13.67 -17.61 14.13
CA ALA A 417 15.10 -17.37 14.32
C ALA A 417 15.99 -18.42 13.63
N THR A 418 15.62 -19.71 13.71
CA THR A 418 16.34 -20.80 13.03
C THR A 418 16.30 -20.63 11.51
N PHE A 419 15.11 -20.41 10.95
CA PHE A 419 14.92 -20.14 9.53
C PHE A 419 15.77 -18.95 9.05
N LEU A 420 15.83 -17.87 9.84
CA LEU A 420 16.65 -16.70 9.51
C LEU A 420 18.14 -17.03 9.47
N ARG A 421 18.66 -17.80 10.44
CA ARG A 421 20.07 -18.24 10.46
C ARG A 421 20.44 -19.11 9.26
N GLU A 422 19.51 -19.93 8.79
CA GLU A 422 19.72 -20.82 7.63
C GLU A 422 19.64 -20.10 6.28
N ASN A 423 18.82 -19.03 6.18
CA ASN A 423 18.50 -18.39 4.90
C ASN A 423 19.15 -17.01 4.70
N LEU A 424 19.69 -16.41 5.75
CA LEU A 424 20.39 -15.12 5.68
C LEU A 424 21.89 -15.29 5.85
N LYS A 425 22.66 -14.44 5.17
CA LYS A 425 24.13 -14.38 5.36
C LYS A 425 24.45 -13.97 6.80
N SER A 426 25.52 -14.51 7.36
CA SER A 426 25.98 -14.19 8.73
C SER A 426 26.24 -12.70 8.99
N LYS A 427 26.56 -11.92 7.93
CA LYS A 427 26.77 -10.47 7.99
C LYS A 427 25.48 -9.64 7.84
N HIS A 428 24.31 -10.27 7.70
CA HIS A 428 23.05 -9.57 7.53
C HIS A 428 22.76 -8.67 8.75
N ALA A 429 22.29 -7.44 8.50
CA ALA A 429 22.12 -6.40 9.53
C ALA A 429 21.23 -6.83 10.70
N VAL A 430 20.23 -7.70 10.47
CA VAL A 430 19.38 -8.25 11.53
C VAL A 430 20.17 -8.95 12.63
N PHE A 431 21.30 -9.61 12.32
CA PHE A 431 22.09 -10.31 13.33
C PHE A 431 22.85 -9.35 14.26
N MET A 432 22.92 -8.06 13.92
CA MET A 432 23.45 -7.00 14.78
C MET A 432 22.36 -6.34 15.65
N SER A 433 21.11 -6.77 15.53
CA SER A 433 20.00 -6.27 16.35
C SER A 433 20.03 -6.80 17.79
N TYR A 434 19.25 -6.17 18.67
CA TYR A 434 19.24 -6.46 20.10
C TYR A 434 19.03 -7.94 20.43
N VAL A 435 18.03 -8.59 19.82
CA VAL A 435 17.68 -9.98 20.14
C VAL A 435 18.76 -10.97 19.67
N PHE A 436 19.36 -10.75 18.50
CA PHE A 436 20.40 -11.67 17.99
C PHE A 436 21.77 -11.48 18.64
N ARG A 437 22.02 -10.33 19.27
CA ARG A 437 23.25 -10.07 20.04
C ARG A 437 23.21 -10.62 21.47
N ASN A 438 22.04 -11.00 21.96
CA ASN A 438 21.84 -11.52 23.32
C ASN A 438 21.11 -12.86 23.23
N SER A 439 21.86 -13.98 23.22
CA SER A 439 21.30 -15.34 23.08
C SER A 439 20.23 -15.63 24.13
N ASP A 440 20.51 -15.27 25.39
CA ASP A 440 19.60 -15.53 26.51
C ASP A 440 18.26 -14.82 26.35
N VAL A 441 18.28 -13.63 25.73
CA VAL A 441 17.06 -12.86 25.43
C VAL A 441 16.24 -13.57 24.36
N LEU A 442 16.87 -14.05 23.29
CA LEU A 442 16.17 -14.77 22.23
C LEU A 442 15.59 -16.10 22.74
N ASP A 443 16.34 -16.82 23.55
CA ASP A 443 15.92 -18.09 24.12
C ASP A 443 14.71 -17.87 25.05
N GLN A 444 14.77 -16.87 25.94
CA GLN A 444 13.64 -16.50 26.79
C GLN A 444 12.43 -16.00 25.99
N LEU A 445 12.62 -15.20 24.94
CA LEU A 445 11.50 -14.80 24.07
C LEU A 445 10.86 -16.01 23.39
N THR A 446 11.66 -17.00 23.01
CA THR A 446 11.17 -18.23 22.35
C THR A 446 10.34 -19.08 23.30
N THR A 447 10.69 -19.14 24.59
CA THR A 447 9.89 -19.88 25.59
C THR A 447 8.57 -19.18 25.93
N LEU A 448 8.46 -17.87 25.71
CA LEU A 448 7.24 -17.08 25.94
C LEU A 448 6.27 -17.07 24.74
N LEU A 449 6.65 -17.68 23.62
CA LEU A 449 5.77 -17.80 22.45
C LEU A 449 4.59 -18.72 22.77
N ASN A 450 3.40 -18.29 22.40
CA ASN A 450 2.23 -19.15 22.45
C ASN A 450 2.40 -20.30 21.44
N THR A 451 2.29 -21.53 21.93
CA THR A 451 2.34 -22.76 21.13
C THR A 451 1.02 -23.55 21.14
N GLY A 452 0.01 -23.03 21.84
CA GLY A 452 -1.27 -23.69 22.09
C GLY A 452 -2.48 -22.88 21.59
N GLU A 453 -3.62 -23.04 22.27
CA GLU A 453 -4.78 -22.20 22.00
C GLU A 453 -4.59 -20.83 22.69
N SER A 454 -4.73 -19.75 21.93
CA SER A 454 -4.61 -18.39 22.46
C SER A 454 -5.80 -18.02 23.34
N THR A 455 -5.53 -17.41 24.49
CA THR A 455 -6.56 -16.96 25.44
C THR A 455 -7.11 -15.57 25.09
N TRP A 456 -6.34 -14.76 24.36
CA TRP A 456 -6.64 -13.35 24.09
C TRP A 456 -6.76 -13.01 22.60
N MET A 457 -6.18 -13.82 21.70
CA MET A 457 -6.26 -13.61 20.26
C MET A 457 -7.18 -14.66 19.62
N ARG A 458 -8.05 -14.22 18.70
CA ARG A 458 -8.95 -15.11 17.96
C ARG A 458 -8.81 -14.88 16.45
N PRO A 459 -8.92 -15.95 15.64
CA PRO A 459 -8.78 -15.81 14.21
C PRO A 459 -9.98 -15.05 13.61
N THR A 460 -9.70 -13.96 12.90
CA THR A 460 -10.70 -13.21 12.12
C THR A 460 -10.70 -13.66 10.66
N GLY A 461 -11.74 -13.36 9.86
CA GLY A 461 -11.73 -13.67 8.41
C GLY A 461 -11.67 -15.15 8.03
N SER A 462 -11.87 -16.09 8.95
CA SER A 462 -12.02 -17.51 8.67
C SER A 462 -13.49 -17.94 8.76
N LEU A 463 -13.88 -19.01 8.06
CA LEU A 463 -15.23 -19.57 8.14
C LEU A 463 -15.50 -20.00 9.59
N ARG A 464 -16.55 -19.42 10.22
CA ARG A 464 -17.02 -19.80 11.57
C ARG A 464 -17.27 -21.31 11.69
N THR A 465 -17.60 -21.97 10.58
CA THR A 465 -17.85 -23.42 10.50
C THR A 465 -16.61 -24.30 10.61
N LEU A 466 -15.41 -23.85 10.23
CA LEU A 466 -14.18 -24.67 10.41
C LEU A 466 -13.86 -24.87 11.90
N ASN A 467 -14.01 -23.80 12.70
CA ASN A 467 -13.88 -23.89 14.16
C ASN A 467 -14.97 -24.80 14.75
N SER A 468 -16.17 -24.81 14.18
CA SER A 468 -17.27 -25.69 14.60
C SER A 468 -17.03 -27.16 14.22
N ILE A 469 -16.46 -27.45 13.05
CA ILE A 469 -16.18 -28.83 12.62
C ILE A 469 -15.06 -29.42 13.47
N ASP A 470 -13.99 -28.68 13.74
CA ASP A 470 -12.91 -29.17 14.60
C ASP A 470 -13.38 -29.32 16.05
N SER A 471 -14.24 -28.41 16.54
CA SER A 471 -14.93 -28.57 17.83
C SER A 471 -15.86 -29.79 17.86
N MET A 472 -16.59 -30.06 16.76
CA MET A 472 -17.44 -31.25 16.62
C MET A 472 -16.63 -32.54 16.53
N LEU A 473 -15.49 -32.54 15.83
CA LEU A 473 -14.57 -33.68 15.74
C LEU A 473 -13.86 -33.95 17.07
N LYS A 474 -13.50 -32.90 17.82
CA LYS A 474 -12.97 -33.02 19.20
C LYS A 474 -14.04 -33.56 20.16
N LEU A 475 -15.32 -33.18 19.98
CA LEU A 475 -16.44 -33.76 20.75
C LEU A 475 -16.72 -35.22 20.39
N ALA A 476 -16.60 -35.59 19.12
CA ALA A 476 -16.84 -36.97 18.65
C ALA A 476 -15.70 -37.96 18.99
N ARG A 477 -14.56 -37.45 19.47
CA ARG A 477 -13.40 -38.25 19.93
C ARG A 477 -13.34 -38.40 21.46
N ARG A 478 -14.30 -37.84 22.20
CA ARG A 478 -14.55 -38.11 23.62
C ARG A 478 -15.74 -39.05 23.71
#